data_AF-A0AA43LEN9-F1
#
_entry.id   AF-A0AA43LEN9-F1
#
_cell.length_a   1.000
_cell.length_b   1.000
_cell.length_c   1.000
_cell.angle_alpha   90.00
_cell.angle_beta   90.00
_cell.angle_gamma   90.00
#
_symmetry.space_group_name_H-M   'P 1'
#
loop_
_entity.id
_entity.type
_entity.pdbx_description
1 polymer ?
#
loop_
_entity_poly.entity_id
_entity_poly.type
_entity_poly.pdbx_seq_one_letter_code
_entity_poly.pdbx_strand_id
1 'polypeptide(L)' 'MKVFEALTFARPLVESILQAGANPKDVQYLEMYSEYLRLEGEGHKKVYIAAVLSDEYDITERTFYDIIKRLGRDLN' A
#
# COMPACT_ATOMS: atom_id res chain seq x y z
N MET A 1 -19.78 -14.51 -10.77
CA MET A 1 -19.26 -13.17 -11.05
C MET A 1 -18.00 -13.30 -11.90
N LYS A 2 -18.01 -12.72 -13.10
CA LYS A 2 -16.87 -12.60 -14.01
C LYS A 2 -16.07 -11.35 -13.67
N VAL A 3 -14.81 -11.31 -14.09
CA VAL A 3 -13.95 -10.11 -13.96
C VAL A 3 -14.63 -8.86 -14.53
N PHE A 4 -15.31 -9.00 -15.67
CA PHE A 4 -16.07 -7.91 -16.29
C PHE A 4 -17.15 -7.33 -15.37
N GLU A 5 -17.88 -8.19 -14.64
CA GLU A 5 -18.96 -7.77 -13.74
C GLU A 5 -18.39 -7.05 -12.51
N ALA A 6 -17.32 -7.58 -11.91
CA ALA A 6 -16.62 -6.95 -10.79
C ALA A 6 -16.03 -5.58 -11.15
N LEU A 7 -15.38 -5.47 -12.31
CA LEU A 7 -14.84 -4.19 -12.80
C LEU A 7 -15.94 -3.19 -13.16
N THR A 8 -17.09 -3.66 -13.69
CA THR A 8 -18.23 -2.79 -13.97
C THR A 8 -18.79 -2.19 -12.67
N PHE A 9 -18.89 -3.00 -11.62
CA PHE A 9 -19.31 -2.55 -10.29
C PHE A 9 -18.33 -1.56 -9.67
N ALA A 10 -17.03 -1.87 -9.71
CA ALA A 10 -15.99 -1.05 -9.08
C ALA A 10 -15.53 0.14 -9.93
N ARG A 11 -16.02 0.29 -11.16
CA ARG A 11 -15.54 1.27 -12.16
C ARG A 11 -15.36 2.67 -11.58
N PRO A 12 -16.35 3.29 -10.90
CA PRO A 12 -16.20 4.67 -10.44
C PRO A 12 -15.03 4.84 -9.46
N LEU A 13 -14.88 3.90 -8.52
CA LEU A 13 -13.81 3.94 -7.52
C LEU A 13 -12.43 3.74 -8.16
N VAL A 14 -12.32 2.77 -9.09
CA VAL A 14 -11.08 2.49 -9.80
C VAL A 14 -10.67 3.68 -10.68
N GLU A 15 -11.62 4.27 -11.42
CA GLU A 15 -11.38 5.45 -12.25
C GLU A 15 -10.95 6.65 -11.40
N SER A 16 -11.57 6.89 -10.23
CA SER A 16 -11.14 7.96 -9.31
C SER A 16 -9.71 7.77 -8.81
N ILE A 17 -9.32 6.55 -8.41
CA ILE A 17 -7.95 6.25 -7.95
C ILE A 17 -6.94 6.49 -9.09
N LEU A 18 -7.27 6.04 -10.30
CA LEU A 18 -6.42 6.22 -11.48
C LEU A 18 -6.29 7.69 -11.87
N GLN A 19 -7.38 8.46 -11.83
CA GLN A 19 -7.37 9.90 -12.11
C GLN A 19 -6.51 10.68 -11.12
N ALA A 20 -6.46 10.25 -9.85
CA ALA A 20 -5.56 10.82 -8.86
C ALA A 20 -4.08 10.38 -9.04
N GLY A 21 -3.77 9.56 -10.05
CA GLY A 21 -2.43 9.07 -10.31
C GLY A 21 -1.94 8.02 -9.31
N ALA A 22 -2.86 7.35 -8.62
CA ALA A 22 -2.57 6.22 -7.73
C ALA A 22 -2.81 4.88 -8.44
N ASN A 23 -2.17 3.82 -7.95
CA ASN A 23 -2.34 2.47 -8.50
C ASN A 23 -3.34 1.68 -7.64
N PRO A 24 -4.52 1.28 -8.18
CA PRO A 24 -5.49 0.48 -7.45
C PRO A 24 -4.93 -0.84 -6.89
N LYS A 25 -3.86 -1.39 -7.49
CA LYS A 25 -3.21 -2.61 -6.97
C LYS A 25 -2.52 -2.40 -5.63
N ASP A 26 -2.21 -1.17 -5.23
CA ASP A 26 -1.59 -0.90 -3.94
C ASP A 26 -2.54 -1.17 -2.76
N VAL A 27 -3.84 -1.45 -3.02
CA VAL A 27 -4.80 -1.93 -2.02
C VAL A 27 -4.31 -3.16 -1.25
N GLN A 28 -3.49 -4.00 -1.89
CA GLN A 28 -2.92 -5.21 -1.26
C GLN A 28 -1.94 -4.90 -0.12
N TYR A 29 -1.47 -3.66 -0.02
CA TYR A 29 -0.47 -3.23 0.97
C TYR A 29 -1.05 -2.34 2.07
N LEU A 30 -2.36 -2.13 2.12
CA LEU A 30 -2.99 -1.23 3.11
C LEU A 30 -2.79 -1.69 4.56
N GLU A 31 -2.81 -3.00 4.81
CA GLU A 31 -2.56 -3.57 6.13
C GLU A 31 -1.11 -3.34 6.55
N MET A 32 -0.14 -3.67 5.68
CA MET A 32 1.28 -3.42 5.94
C MET A 32 1.57 -1.94 6.16
N TYR A 33 0.96 -1.05 5.38
CA TYR A 33 1.15 0.39 5.53
C TYR A 33 0.55 0.92 6.84
N SER A 34 -0.59 0.39 7.27
CA SER A 34 -1.19 0.74 8.56
C SER A 34 -0.31 0.30 9.73
N GLU A 35 0.30 -0.88 9.63
CA GLU A 35 1.24 -1.39 10.62
C GLU A 35 2.56 -0.59 10.64
N TYR A 36 3.04 -0.16 9.48
CA TYR A 36 4.14 0.78 9.35
C TYR A 36 3.83 2.10 10.09
N LEU A 37 2.63 2.68 9.91
CA LEU A 37 2.22 3.90 10.62
C LEU A 37 2.15 3.69 12.14
N ARG A 38 1.66 2.52 12.60
CA ARG A 38 1.62 2.17 14.02
C ARG A 38 3.03 2.13 14.62
N LEU A 39 3.94 1.36 14.02
CA LEU A 39 5.31 1.20 14.50
C LEU A 39 6.12 2.51 14.42
N GLU A 40 5.90 3.32 13.39
CA GLU A 40 6.50 4.65 13.27
C GLU A 40 5.99 5.59 14.37
N GLY A 41 4.68 5.55 14.67
CA GLY A 41 4.06 6.29 15.77
C GLY A 41 4.55 5.88 17.17
N GLU A 42 4.97 4.62 17.34
CA GLU A 42 5.60 4.09 18.56
C GLU A 42 7.08 4.49 18.68
N GLY A 43 7.66 5.14 17.67
CA GLY A 43 9.04 5.63 17.68
C GLY A 43 10.08 4.58 17.31
N HIS A 44 9.68 3.46 16.70
CA HIS A 44 10.62 2.45 16.23
C HIS A 44 11.49 2.98 15.08
N LYS A 45 12.76 2.54 15.04
CA LYS A 45 13.67 2.91 13.95
C LYS A 45 13.22 2.32 12.63
N LYS A 46 13.29 3.10 11.54
CA LYS A 46 12.83 2.67 10.21
C LYS A 46 13.47 1.38 9.70
N VAL A 47 14.75 1.14 10.01
CA VAL A 47 15.46 -0.11 9.68
C VAL A 47 14.87 -1.32 10.41
N TYR A 48 14.43 -1.16 11.66
CA TYR A 48 13.76 -2.22 12.40
C TYR A 48 12.38 -2.51 11.78
N ILE A 49 11.61 -1.46 11.48
CA ILE A 49 10.29 -1.61 10.84
C ILE A 49 10.41 -2.31 9.49
N ALA A 50 11.41 -1.93 8.69
CA ALA A 50 11.70 -2.59 7.41
C ALA A 50 11.98 -4.08 7.58
N ALA A 51 12.82 -4.47 8.53
CA ALA A 51 13.14 -5.87 8.79
C ALA A 51 11.90 -6.67 9.23
N VAL A 52 11.11 -6.14 10.18
CA VAL A 52 9.90 -6.81 10.70
C VAL A 52 8.84 -6.99 9.62
N LEU A 53 8.47 -5.91 8.92
CA LEU A 53 7.39 -5.96 7.94
C LEU A 53 7.79 -6.67 6.65
N SER A 54 9.10 -6.72 6.33
CA SER A 54 9.57 -7.52 5.21
C SER A 54 9.43 -9.01 5.47
N ASP A 55 9.74 -9.46 6.69
CA ASP A 55 9.57 -10.85 7.12
C ASP A 55 8.08 -11.24 7.21
N GLU A 56 7.27 -10.42 7.88
CA GLU A 56 5.84 -10.71 8.12
C GLU A 56 5.01 -10.79 6.83
N TYR A 57 5.33 -9.94 5.84
CA TYR A 57 4.60 -9.87 4.57
C TYR A 57 5.28 -10.61 3.41
N ASP A 58 6.36 -11.35 3.67
CA ASP A 58 7.15 -12.09 2.67
C ASP A 58 7.58 -11.21 1.47
N ILE A 59 8.14 -10.04 1.77
CA ILE A 59 8.68 -9.09 0.79
C ILE A 59 10.13 -8.74 1.08
N THR A 60 10.80 -8.12 0.11
CA THR A 60 12.15 -7.58 0.35
C THR A 60 12.07 -6.22 1.06
N GLU A 61 13.10 -5.85 1.82
CA GLU A 61 13.20 -4.49 2.39
C GLU A 61 13.14 -3.40 1.31
N ARG A 62 13.70 -3.66 0.12
CA ARG A 62 13.56 -2.76 -1.03
C ARG A 62 12.09 -2.53 -1.38
N THR A 63 11.33 -3.62 -1.49
CA THR A 63 9.90 -3.59 -1.76
C THR A 63 9.14 -2.83 -0.67
N PHE A 64 9.49 -3.04 0.60
CA PHE A 64 8.94 -2.27 1.72
C PHE A 64 9.14 -0.76 1.53
N TYR A 65 10.38 -0.31 1.24
CA TYR A 65 10.67 1.11 1.01
C TYR A 65 9.91 1.68 -0.20
N ASP A 66 9.78 0.90 -1.27
CA ASP A 66 9.01 1.30 -2.45
C ASP A 66 7.51 1.45 -2.12
N ILE A 67 6.95 0.57 -1.31
CA ILE A 67 5.54 0.62 -0.90
C ILE A 67 5.27 1.86 -0.04
N ILE A 68 6.04 2.08 1.03
CA ILE A 68 5.80 3.22 1.92
C ILE A 68 5.97 4.55 1.18
N LYS A 69 6.89 4.60 0.21
CA LYS A 69 7.10 5.77 -0.65
C LYS A 69 5.90 6.03 -1.55
N ARG A 70 5.31 4.98 -2.14
CA ARG A 70 4.13 5.12 -3.01
C ARG A 70 2.89 5.54 -2.21
N LEU A 71 2.64 4.87 -1.09
CA LEU A 71 1.43 5.09 -0.27
C LEU A 71 1.49 6.35 0.58
N GLY A 72 2.69 6.84 0.93
CA GLY A 72 2.89 8.10 1.64
C GLY A 72 2.94 9.35 0.74
N ARG A 73 2.71 9.21 -0.56
CA ARG A 73 2.69 10.33 -1.50
C ARG A 73 1.33 11.03 -1.46
N ASP A 74 1.33 12.35 -1.37
CA ASP A 74 0.12 13.14 -1.60
C ASP A 74 -0.37 13.00 -3.05
N LEU A 75 -1.69 13.10 -3.23
CA LEU A 75 -2.33 13.20 -4.53
C LEU A 75 -2.44 14.68 -4.88
N ASN A 76 -1.91 15.08 -6.04
CA ASN A 76 -2.01 16.45 -6.55
C ASN A 76 -3.39 16.73 -7.15
#